data_AF-A0A966NTV1-F1
#
_entry.id   AF-A0A966NTV1-F1
#
_cell.length_a   1.000
_cell.length_b   1.000
_cell.length_c   1.000
_cell.angle_alpha   90.00
_cell.angle_beta   90.00
_cell.angle_gamma   90.00
#
_symmetry.space_group_name_H-M   'P 1'
#
loop_
_entity.id
_entity.type
_entity.pdbx_description
1 polymer ?
#
loop_
_entity_poly.entity_id
_entity_poly.type
_entity_poly.pdbx_seq_one_letter_code
_entity_poly.pdbx_strand_id
1 'polypeptide(L)'
;MSAVVEQVTVERPPSLVRQALKLRRTQVGLTIALLIAAIAILGPFVAPFGSTEFVDSPNLKSVPGTVFGTDYFGQDVFSRFLFGGRSILLLALAATTIGIVLGTTLGLIAAYNRGRLDEVIMRTLDVILSFPQVLLSLLVISMFGPSNLLIIFTVGLSTTPRIARIIRGAAVPVVERDFIAAAEALGESRRRVIF
;
A
#
# COMPACT_ATOMS: atom_id res chain seq x y z
N MET A 1 41.10 25.89 -34.26
CA MET A 1 40.13 26.19 -33.19
C MET A 1 39.33 24.92 -32.91
N SER A 2 39.88 24.01 -32.10
CA SER A 2 39.17 22.81 -31.65
C SER A 2 38.36 23.18 -30.41
N ALA A 3 37.04 23.17 -30.54
CA ALA A 3 36.14 23.31 -29.41
C ALA A 3 36.30 22.07 -28.51
N VAL A 4 36.77 22.29 -27.29
CA VAL A 4 36.81 21.31 -26.23
C VAL A 4 35.36 20.96 -25.91
N VAL A 5 34.95 19.74 -26.27
CA VAL A 5 33.69 19.16 -25.82
C VAL A 5 33.83 18.92 -24.32
N GLU A 6 33.30 19.83 -23.53
CA GLU A 6 33.18 19.69 -22.08
C GLU A 6 32.27 18.50 -21.80
N GLN A 7 32.88 17.37 -21.45
CA GLN A 7 32.16 16.17 -21.07
C GLN A 7 31.43 16.46 -19.76
N VAL A 8 30.12 16.68 -19.83
CA VAL A 8 29.24 16.71 -18.67
C VAL A 8 29.28 15.31 -18.04
N THR A 9 30.12 15.14 -17.02
CA THR A 9 30.16 13.92 -16.22
C THR A 9 28.86 13.86 -15.42
N VAL A 10 27.91 13.05 -15.91
CA VAL A 10 26.70 12.71 -15.16
C VAL A 10 27.14 11.86 -13.97
N GLU A 11 27.44 12.50 -12.83
CA GLU A 11 27.66 11.79 -11.58
C GLU A 11 26.41 10.96 -11.27
N ARG A 12 26.56 9.64 -11.16
CA ARG A 12 25.46 8.77 -10.78
C ARG A 12 25.01 9.20 -9.39
N PRO A 13 23.75 9.66 -9.21
CA PRO A 13 23.29 10.02 -7.88
C PRO A 13 23.48 8.81 -6.97
N PRO A 14 23.93 9.02 -5.72
CA PRO A 14 24.06 7.92 -4.76
C PRO A 14 22.74 7.16 -4.72
N SER A 15 22.79 5.82 -4.65
CA SER A 15 21.57 5.02 -4.71
C SER A 15 20.52 5.54 -3.72
N LEU A 16 19.32 5.85 -4.23
CA LEU A 16 18.23 6.44 -3.45
C LEU A 16 17.97 5.65 -2.16
N VAL A 17 18.11 4.33 -2.22
CA VAL A 17 18.01 3.42 -1.08
C VAL A 17 19.07 3.72 -0.02
N ARG A 18 20.33 3.92 -0.41
CA ARG A 18 21.43 4.20 0.54
C ARG A 18 21.29 5.59 1.15
N GLN A 19 20.76 6.56 0.41
CA GLN A 19 20.43 7.87 0.96
C GLN A 19 19.25 7.79 1.94
N ALA A 20 18.18 7.07 1.56
CA ALA A 20 17.02 6.87 2.41
C ALA A 20 17.36 6.18 3.73
N LEU A 21 18.25 5.18 3.72
CA LEU A 21 18.70 4.45 4.92
C LEU A 21 19.55 5.30 5.88
N LYS A 22 20.08 6.45 5.45
CA LYS A 22 20.78 7.39 6.33
C LYS A 22 19.83 8.29 7.11
N LEU A 23 18.57 8.40 6.68
CA LEU A 23 17.57 9.24 7.34
C LEU A 23 17.07 8.55 8.61
N ARG A 24 17.15 9.23 9.77
CA ARG A 24 16.65 8.71 11.06
C ARG A 24 15.19 8.25 10.98
N ARG A 25 14.35 8.98 10.25
CA ARG A 25 12.93 8.62 10.06
C ARG A 25 12.75 7.27 9.38
N THR A 26 13.53 7.00 8.32
CA THR A 26 13.52 5.73 7.60
C THR A 26 14.01 4.61 8.49
N GLN A 27 15.08 4.83 9.25
CA GLN A 27 15.62 3.83 10.18
C GLN A 27 14.58 3.44 11.23
N VAL A 28 13.96 4.42 11.91
CA VAL A 28 12.92 4.16 12.91
C VAL A 28 11.74 3.40 12.30
N GLY A 29 11.24 3.85 11.15
CA GLY A 29 10.12 3.19 10.47
C GLY A 29 10.45 1.76 10.05
N LEU A 30 11.65 1.55 9.50
CA LEU A 30 12.12 0.24 9.09
C LEU A 30 12.28 -0.71 10.29
N THR A 31 12.84 -0.23 11.41
CA THR A 31 12.96 -1.04 12.63
C THR A 31 11.59 -1.46 13.15
N ILE A 32 10.62 -0.56 13.21
CA ILE A 32 9.25 -0.88 13.66
C ILE A 32 8.60 -1.90 12.70
N ALA A 33 8.72 -1.69 11.39
CA ALA A 33 8.15 -2.61 10.40
C ALA A 33 8.77 -4.01 10.48
N LEU A 34 10.10 -4.09 10.64
CA LEU A 34 10.82 -5.36 10.81
C LEU A 34 10.43 -6.07 12.11
N LEU A 35 10.23 -5.34 13.20
CA LEU A 35 9.74 -5.92 14.46
C LEU A 35 8.34 -6.51 14.30
N ILE A 36 7.42 -5.79 13.67
CA ILE A 36 6.06 -6.30 13.40
C ILE A 36 6.11 -7.53 12.48
N ALA A 37 6.93 -7.50 11.43
CA ALA A 37 7.12 -8.63 10.54
C ALA A 37 7.71 -9.84 11.26
N ALA A 38 8.71 -9.62 12.14
CA ALA A 38 9.30 -10.66 12.95
C ALA A 38 8.27 -11.29 13.90
N ILE A 39 7.45 -10.49 14.58
CA ILE A 39 6.37 -10.99 15.44
C ILE A 39 5.35 -11.79 14.63
N ALA A 40 4.94 -11.31 13.46
CA ALA A 40 3.98 -12.02 12.61
C ALA A 40 4.54 -13.35 12.06
N ILE A 41 5.82 -13.38 11.68
CA ILE A 41 6.44 -14.58 11.10
C ILE A 41 6.83 -15.58 12.20
N LEU A 42 7.45 -15.11 13.29
CA LEU A 42 7.96 -15.97 14.36
C LEU A 42 6.90 -16.27 15.42
N GLY A 43 5.90 -15.42 15.58
CA GLY A 43 4.86 -15.53 16.61
C GLY A 43 4.18 -16.90 16.66
N PRO A 44 3.75 -17.49 15.53
CA PRO A 44 3.11 -18.81 15.53
C PRO A 44 3.99 -19.95 16.07
N PHE A 45 5.31 -19.78 16.11
CA PHE A 45 6.23 -20.77 16.68
C PHE A 45 6.40 -20.64 18.20
N VAL A 46 6.00 -19.49 18.77
CA VAL A 46 6.08 -19.18 20.21
C VAL A 46 4.69 -19.22 20.86
N ALA A 47 3.63 -19.34 20.06
CA ALA A 47 2.25 -19.38 20.54
C ALA A 47 2.02 -20.60 21.44
N PRO A 48 1.48 -20.42 22.66
CA PRO A 48 1.20 -21.53 23.58
C PRO A 48 0.12 -22.48 23.09
N PHE A 49 -0.86 -21.98 22.33
CA PHE A 49 -2.03 -22.72 21.84
C PHE A 49 -2.26 -22.49 20.34
N GLY A 50 -3.08 -23.32 19.71
CA GLY A 50 -3.52 -23.14 18.33
C GLY A 50 -4.40 -21.90 18.12
N SER A 51 -4.41 -21.34 16.91
CA SER A 51 -5.16 -20.10 16.59
C SER A 51 -6.67 -20.19 16.76
N THR A 52 -7.23 -21.39 16.69
CA THR A 52 -8.68 -21.67 16.84
C THR A 52 -8.93 -22.74 17.88
N GLU A 53 -7.91 -23.05 18.69
CA GLU A 53 -8.02 -24.03 19.76
C GLU A 53 -8.86 -23.46 20.89
N PHE A 54 -9.84 -24.23 21.35
CA PHE A 54 -10.63 -23.91 22.52
C PHE A 54 -9.85 -24.35 23.75
N VAL A 55 -9.38 -23.38 24.53
CA VAL A 55 -8.53 -23.64 25.71
C VAL A 55 -9.38 -23.88 26.94
N ASP A 56 -10.61 -23.34 26.99
CA ASP A 56 -11.59 -23.58 28.06
C ASP A 56 -13.03 -23.25 27.59
N SER A 57 -13.99 -23.35 28.51
CA SER A 57 -15.40 -23.06 28.31
C SER A 57 -15.64 -21.58 27.95
N PRO A 58 -16.65 -21.28 27.12
CA PRO A 58 -17.00 -19.91 26.73
C PRO A 58 -17.23 -18.98 27.94
N ASN A 59 -16.81 -17.71 27.82
CA ASN A 59 -16.98 -16.63 28.81
C ASN A 59 -16.15 -16.71 30.11
N LEU A 60 -15.23 -17.66 30.25
CA LEU A 60 -14.18 -17.58 31.27
C LEU A 60 -13.13 -16.55 30.83
N LYS A 61 -12.65 -15.70 31.73
CA LYS A 61 -11.72 -14.60 31.42
C LYS A 61 -10.26 -14.93 31.68
N SER A 62 -9.96 -15.95 32.49
CA SER A 62 -8.62 -16.25 32.96
C SER A 62 -8.45 -17.75 33.14
N VAL A 63 -7.71 -18.35 32.23
CA VAL A 63 -7.37 -19.78 32.23
C VAL A 63 -5.87 -19.90 32.50
N PRO A 64 -5.40 -20.86 33.33
CA PRO A 64 -3.97 -21.06 33.56
C PRO A 64 -3.20 -21.26 32.24
N GLY A 65 -2.11 -20.50 32.05
CA GLY A 65 -1.31 -20.54 30.83
C GLY A 65 -1.72 -19.54 29.74
N THR A 66 -2.83 -18.81 29.91
CA THR A 66 -3.23 -17.73 28.98
C THR A 66 -2.66 -16.39 29.42
N VAL A 67 -1.87 -15.73 28.56
CA VAL A 67 -1.17 -14.48 28.90
C VAL A 67 -2.10 -13.27 28.82
N PHE A 68 -2.94 -13.23 27.78
CA PHE A 68 -3.92 -12.14 27.55
C PHE A 68 -5.34 -12.55 27.92
N GLY A 69 -5.51 -13.71 28.54
CA GLY A 69 -6.81 -14.33 28.80
C GLY A 69 -7.44 -14.91 27.53
N THR A 70 -8.72 -15.25 27.67
CA THR A 70 -9.54 -15.91 26.64
C THR A 70 -10.61 -14.97 26.09
N ASP A 71 -11.00 -15.18 24.83
CA ASP A 71 -12.12 -14.47 24.21
C ASP A 71 -13.49 -15.07 24.56
N TYR A 72 -14.57 -14.53 23.98
CA TYR A 72 -15.95 -14.99 24.21
C TYR A 72 -16.16 -16.47 23.86
N PHE A 73 -15.32 -17.03 22.99
CA PHE A 73 -15.38 -18.43 22.57
C PHE A 73 -14.51 -19.34 23.43
N GLY A 74 -13.70 -18.81 24.35
CA GLY A 74 -12.76 -19.59 25.15
C GLY A 74 -11.41 -19.85 24.45
N GLN A 75 -11.06 -19.05 23.44
CA GLN A 75 -9.80 -19.15 22.71
C GLN A 75 -8.75 -18.19 23.29
N ASP A 76 -7.49 -18.61 23.38
CA ASP A 76 -6.41 -17.78 23.91
C ASP A 76 -6.11 -16.57 23.01
N VAL A 77 -6.26 -15.36 23.56
CA VAL A 77 -6.10 -14.11 22.83
C VAL A 77 -4.64 -13.87 22.43
N PHE A 78 -3.67 -14.31 23.24
CA PHE A 78 -2.25 -14.15 22.94
C PHE A 78 -1.83 -14.96 21.72
N SER A 79 -2.21 -16.24 21.66
CA SER A 79 -1.98 -17.10 20.51
C SER A 79 -2.66 -16.53 19.26
N ARG A 80 -3.93 -16.10 19.36
CA ARG A 80 -4.64 -15.47 18.24
C ARG A 80 -3.93 -14.23 17.70
N PHE A 81 -3.38 -13.39 18.58
CA PHE A 81 -2.59 -12.22 18.18
C PHE A 81 -1.34 -12.62 17.39
N LEU A 82 -0.59 -13.62 17.88
CA LEU A 82 0.63 -14.12 17.23
C LEU A 82 0.35 -14.77 15.87
N PHE A 83 -0.78 -15.47 15.73
CA PHE A 83 -1.21 -16.07 14.46
C PHE A 83 -1.79 -15.07 13.46
N GLY A 84 -2.50 -14.04 13.94
CA GLY A 84 -3.21 -13.08 13.07
C GLY A 84 -2.28 -12.24 12.19
N GLY A 85 -1.05 -11.98 12.65
CA GLY A 85 -0.10 -11.11 11.96
C GLY A 85 0.20 -11.51 10.51
N ARG A 86 0.35 -12.81 10.21
CA ARG A 86 0.68 -13.28 8.85
C ARG A 86 -0.42 -12.93 7.85
N SER A 87 -1.67 -13.22 8.21
CA SER A 87 -2.83 -12.94 7.37
C SER A 87 -3.00 -11.44 7.15
N ILE A 88 -2.86 -10.63 8.21
CA ILE A 88 -2.96 -9.16 8.11
C ILE A 88 -1.88 -8.60 7.18
N LEU A 89 -0.63 -9.05 7.31
CA LEU A 89 0.47 -8.59 6.46
C LEU A 89 0.24 -8.94 4.98
N LEU A 90 -0.18 -10.17 4.68
CA LEU A 90 -0.46 -10.59 3.31
C LEU A 90 -1.62 -9.81 2.70
N LEU A 91 -2.73 -9.66 3.44
CA LEU A 91 -3.89 -8.89 3.00
C LEU A 91 -3.52 -7.42 2.76
N ALA A 92 -2.79 -6.80 3.69
CA ALA A 92 -2.36 -5.40 3.58
C ALA A 92 -1.41 -5.19 2.40
N LEU A 93 -0.43 -6.08 2.21
CA LEU A 93 0.51 -6.00 1.09
C LEU A 93 -0.20 -6.15 -0.26
N ALA A 94 -1.10 -7.12 -0.40
CA ALA A 94 -1.86 -7.35 -1.62
C ALA A 94 -2.79 -6.17 -1.94
N ALA A 95 -3.55 -5.70 -0.95
CA ALA A 95 -4.43 -4.54 -1.11
C ALA A 95 -3.66 -3.28 -1.49
N THR A 96 -2.52 -3.02 -0.82
CA THR A 96 -1.66 -1.87 -1.11
C THR A 96 -1.09 -1.96 -2.51
N THR A 97 -0.65 -3.14 -2.96
CA THR A 97 -0.14 -3.35 -4.32
C THR A 97 -1.20 -3.01 -5.37
N ILE A 98 -2.44 -3.47 -5.18
CA ILE A 98 -3.54 -3.12 -6.09
C ILE A 98 -3.80 -1.62 -6.08
N GLY A 99 -3.87 -0.99 -4.90
CA GLY A 99 -4.05 0.45 -4.77
C GLY A 99 -2.94 1.25 -5.45
N ILE A 100 -1.69 0.78 -5.35
CA ILE A 100 -0.54 1.39 -6.03
C ILE A 100 -0.66 1.26 -7.54
N VAL A 101 -0.93 0.05 -8.04
CA VAL A 101 -1.03 -0.19 -9.49
C VAL A 101 -2.17 0.63 -10.09
N LEU A 102 -3.37 0.54 -9.52
CA LEU A 102 -4.54 1.28 -10.01
C LEU A 102 -4.35 2.79 -9.83
N GLY A 103 -3.86 3.22 -8.66
CA GLY A 103 -3.64 4.63 -8.35
C GLY A 103 -2.61 5.25 -9.28
N THR A 104 -1.48 4.59 -9.47
CA THR A 104 -0.42 5.06 -10.37
C THR A 104 -0.90 5.13 -11.81
N THR A 105 -1.59 4.09 -12.27
CA THR A 105 -2.15 4.05 -13.63
C THR A 105 -3.12 5.21 -13.87
N LEU A 106 -4.10 5.40 -12.98
CA LEU A 106 -5.08 6.47 -13.10
C LEU A 106 -4.46 7.87 -12.94
N GLY A 107 -3.53 8.01 -12.00
CA GLY A 107 -2.83 9.28 -11.75
C GLY A 107 -1.97 9.73 -12.93
N LEU A 108 -1.25 8.80 -13.55
CA LEU A 108 -0.45 9.06 -14.75
C LEU A 108 -1.33 9.39 -15.96
N ILE A 109 -2.40 8.62 -16.21
CA ILE A 109 -3.35 8.89 -17.30
C ILE A 109 -3.98 10.27 -17.14
N ALA A 110 -4.40 10.62 -15.92
CA ALA A 110 -4.98 11.92 -15.63
C ALA A 110 -3.96 13.07 -15.84
N ALA A 111 -2.74 12.92 -15.32
CA ALA A 111 -1.67 13.91 -15.46
C ALA A 111 -1.25 14.15 -16.92
N TYR A 112 -1.28 13.11 -17.74
CA TYR A 112 -0.92 13.19 -19.16
C TYR A 112 -2.03 13.79 -20.02
N ASN A 113 -3.30 13.46 -19.74
CA ASN A 113 -4.40 13.90 -20.60
C ASN A 113 -4.86 15.34 -20.36
N ARG A 114 -4.78 15.86 -19.12
CA ARG A 114 -5.05 17.26 -18.71
C ARG A 114 -6.33 17.95 -19.20
N GLY A 115 -7.24 17.21 -19.80
CA GLY A 115 -8.53 17.71 -20.29
C GLY A 115 -9.70 17.07 -19.54
N ARG A 116 -10.82 16.89 -20.22
CA ARG A 116 -12.04 16.30 -19.64
C ARG A 116 -11.82 14.94 -18.98
N LEU A 117 -10.89 14.12 -19.51
CA LEU A 117 -10.57 12.82 -18.91
C LEU A 117 -9.90 12.96 -17.53
N ASP A 118 -9.02 13.94 -17.36
CA ASP A 118 -8.41 14.24 -16.05
C ASP A 118 -9.50 14.65 -15.05
N GLU A 119 -10.37 15.58 -15.46
CA GLU A 119 -11.48 16.06 -14.64
C GLU A 119 -12.43 14.91 -14.24
N VAL A 120 -12.84 14.06 -15.18
CA VAL A 120 -13.74 12.93 -14.90
C VAL A 120 -13.08 11.91 -13.95
N ILE A 121 -11.81 11.57 -14.17
CA ILE A 121 -11.09 10.63 -13.29
C ILE A 121 -10.99 11.24 -11.89
N MET A 122 -10.46 12.45 -11.77
CA MET A 122 -10.27 13.11 -10.47
C MET A 122 -11.60 13.32 -9.75
N ARG A 123 -12.67 13.71 -10.47
CA ARG A 123 -14.00 13.89 -9.88
C ARG A 123 -14.59 12.58 -9.37
N THR A 124 -14.42 11.48 -10.10
CA THR A 124 -14.85 10.15 -9.66
C THR A 124 -14.11 9.73 -8.39
N LEU A 125 -12.79 9.98 -8.35
CA LEU A 125 -11.96 9.69 -7.18
C LEU A 125 -12.33 10.57 -5.97
N ASP A 126 -12.71 11.84 -6.20
CA ASP A 126 -13.20 12.75 -5.17
C ASP A 126 -14.51 12.23 -4.53
N VAL A 127 -15.42 11.71 -5.35
CA VAL A 127 -16.67 11.09 -4.87
C VAL A 127 -16.37 9.88 -3.98
N ILE A 128 -15.44 9.01 -4.37
CA ILE A 128 -15.05 7.86 -3.55
C ILE A 128 -14.47 8.32 -2.20
N LEU A 129 -13.65 9.38 -2.20
CA LEU A 129 -13.05 9.93 -0.98
C LEU A 129 -14.04 10.63 -0.05
N SER A 130 -15.24 10.98 -0.53
CA SER A 130 -16.29 11.56 0.32
C SER A 130 -16.82 10.54 1.34
N PHE A 131 -16.69 9.24 1.05
CA PHE A 131 -17.07 8.17 1.97
C PHE A 131 -15.90 7.82 2.88
N PRO A 132 -16.12 7.67 4.20
CA PRO A 132 -15.10 7.12 5.10
C PRO A 132 -14.66 5.73 4.63
N GLN A 133 -13.37 5.56 4.36
CA GLN A 133 -12.80 4.34 3.78
C GLN A 133 -13.18 3.07 4.56
N VAL A 134 -13.18 3.16 5.90
CA VAL A 134 -13.55 2.04 6.77
C VAL A 134 -15.02 1.68 6.57
N LEU A 135 -15.92 2.67 6.46
CA LEU A 135 -17.35 2.42 6.25
C LEU A 135 -17.62 1.79 4.88
N LEU A 136 -17.00 2.32 3.81
CA LEU A 136 -17.12 1.74 2.46
C LEU A 136 -16.65 0.28 2.45
N SER A 137 -15.54 0.00 3.15
CA SER A 137 -14.99 -1.34 3.23
C SER A 137 -15.89 -2.30 4.00
N LEU A 138 -16.40 -1.86 5.16
CA LEU A 138 -17.31 -2.64 5.99
C LEU A 138 -18.65 -2.91 5.29
N LEU A 139 -19.19 -1.96 4.54
CA LEU A 139 -20.44 -2.13 3.80
C LEU A 139 -20.32 -3.26 2.79
N VAL A 140 -19.26 -3.24 1.97
CA VAL A 140 -19.03 -4.29 0.96
C VAL A 140 -18.82 -5.64 1.63
N ILE A 141 -18.00 -5.71 2.67
CA ILE A 141 -17.74 -6.97 3.40
C ILE A 141 -19.01 -7.49 4.08
N SER A 142 -19.83 -6.62 4.65
CA SER A 142 -21.08 -7.01 5.31
C SER A 142 -22.13 -7.52 4.33
N MET A 143 -22.13 -7.01 3.09
CA MET A 143 -23.11 -7.40 2.08
C MET A 143 -22.78 -8.76 1.43
N PHE A 144 -21.50 -8.98 1.12
CA PHE A 144 -21.04 -10.17 0.40
C PHE A 144 -20.41 -11.25 1.29
N GLY A 145 -20.23 -10.95 2.58
CA GLY A 145 -19.57 -11.81 3.55
C GLY A 145 -18.03 -11.66 3.55
N PRO A 146 -17.37 -12.16 4.61
CA PRO A 146 -15.92 -12.07 4.74
C PRO A 146 -15.21 -13.01 3.76
N SER A 147 -14.50 -12.44 2.80
CA SER A 147 -13.60 -13.18 1.90
C SER A 147 -12.27 -12.44 1.79
N ASN A 148 -11.15 -13.18 1.85
CA ASN A 148 -9.81 -12.60 1.74
C ASN A 148 -9.67 -11.78 0.44
N LEU A 149 -10.19 -12.29 -0.68
CA LEU A 149 -10.15 -11.61 -1.96
C LEU A 149 -10.99 -10.33 -1.92
N LEU A 150 -12.19 -10.39 -1.34
CA LEU A 150 -13.06 -9.23 -1.23
C LEU A 150 -12.39 -8.13 -0.40
N ILE A 151 -11.81 -8.48 0.75
CA ILE A 151 -11.07 -7.54 1.59
C ILE A 151 -9.93 -6.89 0.80
N ILE A 152 -9.13 -7.68 0.08
CA ILE A 152 -8.02 -7.19 -0.74
C ILE A 152 -8.50 -6.17 -1.78
N PHE A 153 -9.53 -6.53 -2.56
CA PHE A 153 -10.05 -5.65 -3.62
C PHE A 153 -10.70 -4.40 -3.07
N THR A 154 -11.53 -4.54 -2.04
CA THR A 154 -12.24 -3.41 -1.45
C THR A 154 -11.29 -2.41 -0.80
N VAL A 155 -10.32 -2.88 -0.01
CA VAL A 155 -9.32 -2.02 0.62
C VAL A 155 -8.38 -1.40 -0.42
N GLY A 156 -7.94 -2.18 -1.40
CA GLY A 156 -7.08 -1.71 -2.49
C GLY A 156 -7.76 -0.61 -3.31
N LEU A 157 -8.99 -0.87 -3.77
CA LEU A 157 -9.78 0.10 -4.54
C LEU A 157 -10.08 1.36 -3.75
N SER A 158 -10.36 1.24 -2.45
CA SER A 158 -10.60 2.39 -1.57
C SER A 158 -9.35 3.25 -1.35
N THR A 159 -8.15 2.68 -1.54
CA THR A 159 -6.87 3.40 -1.39
C THR A 159 -6.43 4.08 -2.69
N THR A 160 -6.86 3.56 -3.85
CA THR A 160 -6.59 4.07 -5.19
C THR A 160 -6.72 5.60 -5.34
N PRO A 161 -7.79 6.28 -4.86
CA PRO A 161 -7.94 7.73 -5.02
C PRO A 161 -6.80 8.56 -4.41
N ARG A 162 -6.32 8.17 -3.23
CA ARG A 162 -5.25 8.89 -2.53
C ARG A 162 -3.94 8.78 -3.32
N ILE A 163 -3.62 7.56 -3.77
CA ILE A 163 -2.41 7.29 -4.54
C ILE A 163 -2.47 8.00 -5.90
N ALA A 164 -3.61 7.90 -6.61
CA ALA A 164 -3.79 8.56 -7.90
C ALA A 164 -3.57 10.07 -7.82
N ARG A 165 -4.04 10.73 -6.75
CA ARG A 165 -3.82 12.17 -6.56
C ARG A 165 -2.35 12.50 -6.32
N ILE A 166 -1.65 11.70 -5.51
CA ILE A 166 -0.21 11.89 -5.25
C ILE A 166 0.59 11.72 -6.55
N ILE A 167 0.32 10.66 -7.29
CA ILE A 167 1.01 10.38 -8.56
C ILE A 167 0.68 11.46 -9.59
N ARG A 168 -0.59 11.88 -9.71
CA ARG A 168 -0.96 12.98 -10.60
C ARG A 168 -0.20 14.26 -10.24
N GLY A 169 -0.16 14.63 -8.96
CA GLY A 169 0.56 15.82 -8.49
C GLY A 169 2.06 15.79 -8.80
N ALA A 170 2.69 14.61 -8.70
CA ALA A 170 4.09 14.43 -9.05
C ALA A 170 4.34 14.40 -10.58
N ALA A 171 3.39 13.86 -11.36
CA ALA A 171 3.54 13.64 -12.79
C ALA A 171 3.21 14.89 -13.64
N VAL A 172 2.27 15.73 -13.22
CA VAL A 172 1.92 16.98 -13.94
C VAL A 172 3.16 17.81 -14.31
N PRO A 173 4.07 18.20 -13.39
CA PRO A 173 5.23 19.01 -13.74
C PRO A 173 6.27 18.27 -14.61
N VAL A 174 6.23 16.94 -14.65
CA VAL A 174 7.12 16.13 -15.49
C VAL A 174 6.61 16.11 -16.93
N VAL A 175 5.31 15.95 -17.10
CA VAL A 175 4.66 15.95 -18.43
C VAL A 175 4.78 17.32 -19.14
N GLU A 176 5.06 18.41 -18.41
CA GLU A 176 5.31 19.76 -19.00
C GLU A 176 6.71 19.96 -19.56
N ARG A 177 7.61 18.99 -19.42
CA ARG A 177 9.01 19.19 -19.79
C ARG A 177 9.25 18.96 -21.27
N ASP A 178 10.19 19.72 -21.84
CA ASP A 178 10.52 19.70 -23.27
C ASP A 178 10.90 18.32 -23.81
N PHE A 179 11.46 17.44 -22.97
CA PHE A 179 11.80 16.08 -23.41
C PHE A 179 10.57 15.22 -23.73
N ILE A 180 9.41 15.51 -23.11
CA ILE A 180 8.14 14.84 -23.44
C ILE A 180 7.65 15.32 -24.80
N ALA A 181 7.65 16.63 -25.03
CA ALA A 181 7.29 17.21 -26.32
C ALA A 181 8.22 16.73 -27.45
N ALA A 182 9.52 16.61 -27.18
CA ALA A 182 10.49 16.06 -28.13
C ALA A 182 10.21 14.58 -28.45
N ALA A 183 9.88 13.75 -27.44
CA ALA A 183 9.52 12.35 -27.66
C ALA A 183 8.25 12.21 -28.52
N GLU A 184 7.23 13.04 -28.27
CA GLU A 184 6.00 13.07 -29.07
C GLU A 184 6.27 13.52 -30.52
N ALA A 185 7.14 14.53 -30.72
CA ALA A 185 7.54 14.99 -32.04
C ALA A 185 8.30 13.91 -32.86
N LEU A 186 8.99 13.00 -32.17
CA LEU A 186 9.63 11.82 -32.77
C LEU A 186 8.63 10.69 -33.10
N GLY A 187 7.35 10.87 -32.79
CA GLY A 187 6.30 9.89 -33.08
C GLY A 187 6.11 8.83 -32.00
N GLU A 188 6.65 9.03 -30.79
CA GLU A 188 6.45 8.07 -29.70
C GLU A 188 4.98 8.01 -29.27
N SER A 189 4.48 6.79 -29.11
CA SER A 189 3.08 6.58 -28.72
C SER A 189 2.84 7.03 -27.27
N ARG A 190 1.66 7.63 -27.01
CA ARG A 190 1.26 8.07 -25.66
C ARG A 190 1.44 7.00 -24.58
N ARG A 191 1.16 5.73 -24.91
CA ARG A 191 1.32 4.61 -23.97
C ARG A 191 2.77 4.43 -23.54
N ARG A 192 3.72 4.53 -24.48
CA ARG A 192 5.16 4.39 -24.23
C ARG A 192 5.74 5.61 -23.51
N VAL A 193 5.14 6.78 -23.70
CA VAL A 193 5.52 7.98 -22.94
C VAL A 193 5.10 7.84 -21.46
N ILE A 194 3.98 7.18 -21.20
CA ILE A 194 3.42 7.02 -19.85
C ILE A 194 4.00 5.80 -19.09
N PHE A 195 4.20 4.66 -19.76
CA PHE A 195 4.62 3.37 -19.18
C PHE A 195 5.82 2.79 -19.93
#